data_AF-A0A2H5VM91-F1
#
_entry.id   AF-A0A2H5VM91-F1
#
_cell.length_a   1.000
_cell.length_b   1.000
_cell.length_c   1.000
_cell.angle_alpha   90.00
_cell.angle_beta   90.00
_cell.angle_gamma   90.00
#
_symmetry.space_group_name_H-M   'P 1'
#
loop_
_entity.id
_entity.type
_entity.pdbx_description
1 polymer ?
#
loop_
_entity_poly.entity_id
_entity_poly.type
_entity_poly.pdbx_seq_one_letter_code
_entity_poly.pdbx_strand_id
1 'polypeptide(L)'
;MRVKLALLVFGLAAIVGVTASAQHGHQEQGASRETTIVGEVIDPVCYLSHGSTGKAHRRCAAYCVQQGIPLAILEEKSGRVYLSLPVDHSNPNAKLRAFIAEKVKVTGTVYSKGGLTGIHVKRVERVGT
;
A
#
# COMPACT_ATOMS: atom_id res chain seq x y z
N MET A 1 38.92 -61.38 -33.63
CA MET A 1 37.53 -61.91 -33.63
C MET A 1 37.12 -62.21 -32.20
N ARG A 2 36.20 -61.42 -31.63
CA ARG A 2 35.26 -61.73 -30.52
C ARG A 2 34.54 -60.42 -30.13
N VAL A 3 33.35 -60.26 -30.68
CA VAL A 3 32.36 -59.22 -30.34
C VAL A 3 31.85 -59.49 -28.92
N LYS A 4 31.88 -58.49 -28.03
CA LYS A 4 31.02 -58.40 -26.83
C LYS A 4 30.81 -56.91 -26.54
N LEU A 5 29.66 -56.33 -26.85
CA LEU A 5 28.35 -56.43 -26.19
C LEU A 5 28.10 -55.06 -25.55
N ALA A 6 27.34 -54.23 -26.26
CA ALA A 6 26.86 -52.95 -25.77
C ALA A 6 25.94 -53.19 -24.56
N LEU A 7 26.27 -52.57 -23.43
CA LEU A 7 25.34 -52.38 -22.31
C LEU A 7 25.14 -50.88 -22.14
N LEU A 8 24.01 -50.43 -22.67
CA LEU A 8 23.37 -49.15 -22.37
C LEU A 8 23.20 -49.03 -20.85
N VAL A 9 24.05 -48.25 -20.20
CA VAL A 9 23.78 -47.77 -18.84
C VAL A 9 23.07 -46.43 -18.98
N PHE A 10 21.76 -46.45 -18.73
CA PHE A 10 20.91 -45.29 -18.52
C PHE A 10 21.62 -44.31 -17.57
N GLY A 11 21.99 -43.13 -18.09
CA GLY A 11 22.54 -42.05 -17.27
C GLY A 11 21.51 -41.61 -16.24
N LEU A 12 21.75 -41.94 -14.98
CA LEU A 12 20.94 -41.49 -13.85
C LEU A 12 21.15 -39.99 -13.70
N ALA A 13 20.16 -39.22 -14.13
CA ALA A 13 20.06 -37.78 -13.94
C ALA A 13 19.99 -37.45 -12.44
N ALA A 14 21.09 -36.98 -11.87
CA ALA A 14 21.12 -36.33 -10.56
C ALA A 14 20.96 -34.82 -10.74
N ILE A 15 19.71 -34.42 -10.91
CA ILE A 15 19.19 -33.06 -10.77
C ILE A 15 19.44 -32.59 -9.33
N VAL A 16 20.59 -31.95 -9.08
CA VAL A 16 20.78 -31.13 -7.87
C VAL A 16 20.60 -29.67 -8.29
N GLY A 17 19.37 -29.36 -8.69
CA GLY A 17 18.93 -28.02 -9.04
C GLY A 17 18.42 -27.29 -7.81
N VAL A 18 19.25 -26.42 -7.25
CA VAL A 18 18.89 -25.14 -6.63
C VAL A 18 17.80 -25.21 -5.55
N THR A 19 18.23 -25.20 -4.29
CA THR A 19 17.40 -24.71 -3.17
C THR A 19 17.15 -23.21 -3.36
N ALA A 20 16.23 -22.87 -4.25
CA ALA A 20 15.68 -21.54 -4.34
C ALA A 20 14.87 -21.31 -3.07
N SER A 21 15.49 -20.60 -2.12
CA SER A 21 14.78 -19.97 -1.03
C SER A 21 13.65 -19.16 -1.65
N ALA A 22 12.41 -19.63 -1.52
CA ALA A 22 11.23 -18.88 -1.90
C ALA A 22 11.09 -17.71 -0.92
N GLN A 23 11.90 -16.66 -1.12
CA GLN A 23 11.58 -15.35 -0.56
C GLN A 23 10.28 -14.93 -1.22
N HIS A 24 9.23 -14.75 -0.41
CA HIS A 24 7.96 -14.16 -0.80
C HIS A 24 8.18 -12.73 -1.30
N GLY A 25 8.63 -12.59 -2.55
CA GLY A 25 8.66 -11.32 -3.24
C GLY A 25 7.24 -10.93 -3.60
N HIS A 26 6.66 -9.96 -2.88
CA HIS A 26 5.45 -9.30 -3.33
C HIS A 26 5.79 -8.49 -4.58
N GLN A 27 5.43 -8.99 -5.75
CA GLN A 27 5.53 -8.23 -6.99
C GLN A 27 4.55 -7.05 -6.91
N GLU A 28 5.04 -5.82 -7.03
CA GLU A 28 4.23 -4.61 -6.95
C GLU A 28 3.28 -4.48 -8.15
N GLN A 29 2.11 -5.10 -8.06
CA GLN A 29 1.06 -5.03 -9.07
C GLN A 29 0.17 -3.81 -8.83
N GLY A 30 -0.08 -3.01 -9.88
CA GLY A 30 -1.00 -1.87 -9.82
C GLY A 30 -0.42 -0.59 -9.20
N ALA A 31 0.90 -0.55 -8.99
CA ALA A 31 1.62 0.65 -8.54
C ALA A 31 1.74 1.69 -9.68
N SER A 32 1.45 2.95 -9.37
CA SER A 32 1.78 4.08 -10.24
C SER A 32 3.19 4.60 -9.94
N ARG A 33 3.68 5.52 -10.79
CA ARG A 33 4.80 6.38 -10.42
C ARG A 33 4.45 7.21 -9.18
N GLU A 34 5.47 7.64 -8.45
CA GLU A 34 5.30 8.56 -7.32
C GLU A 34 4.49 9.78 -7.74
N THR A 35 3.47 10.11 -6.95
CA THR A 35 2.48 11.15 -7.25
C THR A 35 2.34 12.06 -6.03
N THR A 36 2.07 13.34 -6.28
CA THR A 36 1.73 14.31 -5.24
C THR A 36 0.25 14.65 -5.32
N ILE A 37 -0.43 14.53 -4.18
CA ILE A 37 -1.86 14.74 -4.00
C ILE A 37 -2.06 15.91 -3.04
N VAL A 38 -2.98 16.82 -3.36
CA VAL A 38 -3.43 17.87 -2.43
C VAL A 38 -4.84 17.52 -1.99
N GLY A 39 -5.08 17.48 -0.69
CA GLY A 39 -6.35 17.04 -0.14
C GLY A 39 -6.44 17.19 1.37
N GLU A 40 -7.51 16.65 1.95
CA GLU A 40 -7.73 16.63 3.40
C GLU A 40 -7.45 15.23 3.97
N VAL A 41 -6.80 15.15 5.13
CA VAL A 41 -6.72 13.87 5.87
C VAL A 41 -8.04 13.59 6.58
N ILE A 42 -8.71 12.52 6.18
CA ILE A 42 -10.01 12.10 6.69
C ILE A 42 -9.94 10.70 7.32
N ASP A 43 -11.03 10.32 7.97
CA ASP A 43 -11.31 8.94 8.36
C ASP A 43 -12.35 8.42 7.36
N PRO A 44 -12.09 7.32 6.65
CA PRO A 44 -12.96 6.86 5.57
C PRO A 44 -14.31 6.36 6.07
N VAL A 45 -14.42 5.91 7.33
CA VAL A 45 -15.70 5.48 7.90
C VAL A 45 -16.61 6.68 8.08
N CYS A 46 -16.21 7.70 8.87
CA CYS A 46 -17.07 8.86 9.10
C CYS A 46 -17.32 9.65 7.78
N TYR A 47 -16.37 9.65 6.83
CA TYR A 47 -16.60 10.25 5.51
C TYR A 47 -17.67 9.50 4.71
N LEU A 48 -17.55 8.17 4.54
CA LEU A 48 -18.46 7.41 3.69
C LEU A 48 -19.86 7.27 4.29
N SER A 49 -19.99 7.10 5.61
CA SER A 49 -21.29 6.88 6.26
C SER A 49 -21.99 8.18 6.68
N HIS A 50 -21.25 9.27 6.89
CA HIS A 50 -21.78 10.52 7.47
C HIS A 50 -21.39 11.77 6.70
N GLY A 51 -20.60 11.68 5.62
CA GLY A 51 -20.11 12.85 4.88
C GLY A 51 -19.17 13.75 5.71
N SER A 52 -18.57 13.22 6.78
CA SER A 52 -17.79 14.04 7.72
C SER A 52 -16.44 14.48 7.13
N THR A 53 -16.17 15.78 7.16
CA THR A 53 -14.91 16.43 6.77
C THR A 53 -14.66 17.68 7.64
N GLY A 54 -13.51 18.32 7.48
CA GLY A 54 -13.13 19.57 8.14
C GLY A 54 -12.90 19.43 9.64
N LYS A 55 -12.66 20.56 10.33
CA LYS A 55 -12.24 20.56 11.75
C LYS A 55 -13.21 19.83 12.70
N ALA A 56 -14.51 19.81 12.39
CA ALA A 56 -15.51 19.09 13.18
C ALA A 56 -15.27 17.57 13.18
N HIS A 57 -14.68 17.03 12.10
CA HIS A 57 -14.36 15.62 11.93
C HIS A 57 -13.19 15.14 12.81
N ARG A 58 -12.35 16.06 13.31
CA ARG A 58 -11.09 15.72 14.00
C ARG A 58 -11.25 14.75 15.17
N ARG A 59 -12.29 14.94 15.99
CA ARG A 59 -12.52 14.07 17.17
C ARG A 59 -12.99 12.67 16.79
N CYS A 60 -13.87 12.54 15.78
CA CYS A 60 -14.33 11.25 15.24
C CYS A 60 -13.14 10.46 14.72
N ALA A 61 -12.36 11.08 13.82
CA ALA A 61 -11.19 10.46 13.22
C ALA A 61 -10.13 10.05 14.25
N ALA A 62 -9.87 10.89 15.27
CA ALA A 62 -8.91 10.55 16.32
C ALA A 62 -9.30 9.28 17.09
N TYR A 63 -10.60 9.05 17.29
CA TYR A 63 -11.10 7.80 17.90
C TYR A 63 -10.92 6.61 16.95
N CYS A 64 -11.31 6.74 15.67
CA CYS A 64 -11.12 5.69 14.67
C CYS A 64 -9.66 5.25 14.53
N VAL A 65 -8.72 6.20 14.57
CA VAL A 65 -7.28 5.93 14.54
C VAL A 65 -6.82 5.09 15.72
N GLN A 66 -7.40 5.30 16.92
CA GLN A 66 -7.10 4.47 18.10
C GLN A 66 -7.60 3.03 17.95
N GLN A 67 -8.65 2.82 17.16
CA GLN A 67 -9.16 1.50 16.81
C GLN A 67 -8.39 0.85 15.63
N GLY A 68 -7.36 1.51 15.11
CA GLY A 68 -6.55 0.99 14.00
C GLY A 68 -7.15 1.20 12.62
N ILE A 69 -8.24 1.96 12.49
CA ILE A 69 -8.84 2.26 11.18
C ILE A 69 -7.86 3.13 10.38
N PRO A 70 -7.48 2.73 9.14
CA PRO A 70 -6.59 3.53 8.31
C PRO A 70 -7.23 4.86 7.90
N LEU A 71 -6.51 5.95 8.11
CA LEU A 71 -6.83 7.27 7.57
C LEU A 71 -6.74 7.26 6.04
N ALA A 72 -7.35 8.26 5.41
CA ALA A 72 -7.27 8.45 3.98
C ALA A 72 -7.03 9.93 3.62
N ILE A 73 -6.66 10.18 2.37
CA ILE A 73 -6.61 11.53 1.80
C ILE A 73 -7.81 11.68 0.87
N LEU A 74 -8.66 12.68 1.12
CA LEU A 74 -9.70 13.13 0.21
C LEU A 74 -9.10 14.20 -0.72
N GLU A 75 -8.85 13.84 -1.97
CA GLU A 75 -8.19 14.72 -2.95
C GLU A 75 -9.12 15.84 -3.40
N GLU A 76 -8.62 17.07 -3.39
CA GLU A 76 -9.44 18.29 -3.49
C GLU A 76 -10.10 18.47 -4.86
N LYS A 77 -9.49 17.98 -5.94
CA LYS A 77 -9.94 18.27 -7.32
C LYS A 77 -10.93 17.25 -7.86
N SER A 78 -10.67 15.98 -7.60
CA SER A 78 -11.41 14.83 -8.12
C SER A 78 -12.34 14.20 -7.08
N GLY A 79 -12.17 14.54 -5.80
CA GLY A 79 -12.90 13.88 -4.71
C GLY A 79 -12.49 12.42 -4.49
N ARG A 80 -11.41 11.95 -5.14
CA ARG A 80 -10.90 10.59 -4.93
C ARG A 80 -10.36 10.42 -3.52
N VAL A 81 -10.65 9.26 -2.93
CA VAL A 81 -10.15 8.86 -1.63
C VAL A 81 -8.97 7.91 -1.79
N TYR A 82 -7.87 8.22 -1.10
CA TYR A 82 -6.64 7.43 -1.11
C TYR A 82 -6.41 6.87 0.29
N LEU A 83 -6.67 5.57 0.49
CA LEU A 83 -6.46 4.91 1.78
C LEU A 83 -4.96 4.87 2.12
N SER A 84 -4.59 5.23 3.35
CA SER A 84 -3.21 5.11 3.81
C SER A 84 -2.83 3.64 3.93
N LEU A 85 -1.80 3.24 3.19
CA LEU A 85 -1.25 1.90 3.21
C LEU A 85 0.15 1.94 3.85
N PRO A 86 0.47 1.03 4.77
CA PRO A 86 1.83 0.88 5.27
C PRO A 86 2.68 0.15 4.20
N VAL A 87 3.97 0.50 4.11
CA VAL A 87 4.91 -0.18 3.21
C VAL A 87 5.22 -1.60 3.69
N ASP A 88 5.00 -1.84 4.99
CA ASP A 88 5.22 -3.09 5.71
C ASP A 88 3.99 -3.40 6.60
N HIS A 89 4.16 -4.19 7.65
CA HIS A 89 3.08 -4.52 8.60
C HIS A 89 2.94 -3.50 9.74
N SER A 90 3.44 -2.28 9.58
CA SER A 90 3.35 -1.22 10.59
C SER A 90 1.99 -0.50 10.59
N ASN A 91 1.84 0.45 11.53
CA ASN A 91 0.62 1.23 11.67
C ASN A 91 0.41 2.16 10.45
N PRO A 92 -0.71 2.01 9.70
CA PRO A 92 -0.99 2.82 8.50
C PRO A 92 -1.17 4.32 8.80
N ASN A 93 -1.46 4.68 10.04
CA ASN A 93 -1.78 6.04 10.45
C ASN A 93 -0.56 6.84 10.92
N ALA A 94 0.60 6.20 11.08
CA ALA A 94 1.78 6.82 11.71
C ALA A 94 2.16 8.16 11.07
N LYS A 95 2.05 8.28 9.74
CA LYS A 95 2.40 9.48 8.97
C LYS A 95 1.29 10.52 8.87
N LEU A 96 0.03 10.14 9.04
CA LEU A 96 -1.13 11.02 8.81
C LEU A 96 -1.81 11.49 10.09
N ARG A 97 -1.64 10.79 11.23
CA ARG A 97 -2.37 11.08 12.48
C ARG A 97 -2.20 12.51 13.01
N ALA A 98 -1.06 13.15 12.72
CA ALA A 98 -0.78 14.53 13.15
C ALA A 98 -1.45 15.59 12.25
N PHE A 99 -2.14 15.16 11.19
CA PHE A 99 -2.71 16.02 10.15
C PHE A 99 -4.22 15.80 10.00
N ILE A 100 -4.86 15.08 10.93
CA ILE A 100 -6.31 14.80 10.87
C ILE A 100 -7.10 16.10 10.68
N ALA A 101 -7.99 16.09 9.69
CA ALA A 101 -8.82 17.21 9.27
C ALA A 101 -8.05 18.45 8.78
N GLU A 102 -6.77 18.27 8.41
CA GLU A 102 -5.94 19.34 7.84
C GLU A 102 -5.79 19.15 6.34
N LYS A 103 -5.69 20.26 5.62
CA LYS A 103 -5.26 20.26 4.22
C LYS A 103 -3.77 19.97 4.14
N VAL A 104 -3.43 18.98 3.33
CA VAL A 104 -2.09 18.46 3.16
C VAL A 104 -1.73 18.30 1.69
N LYS A 105 -0.43 18.40 1.41
CA LYS A 105 0.21 17.93 0.19
C LYS A 105 0.94 16.63 0.55
N VAL A 106 0.52 15.52 -0.05
CA VAL A 106 1.02 14.17 0.22
C VAL A 106 1.72 13.63 -1.01
N THR A 107 2.97 13.23 -0.85
CA THR A 107 3.73 12.54 -1.91
C THR A 107 3.86 11.06 -1.54
N GLY A 108 3.60 10.17 -2.50
CA GLY A 108 3.68 8.73 -2.29
C GLY A 108 3.44 7.91 -3.55
N THR A 109 3.50 6.59 -3.39
CA THR A 109 3.18 5.64 -4.47
C THR A 109 1.71 5.25 -4.37
N VAL A 110 0.93 5.47 -5.43
CA VAL A 110 -0.50 5.12 -5.47
C VAL A 110 -0.67 3.72 -6.03
N TYR A 111 -1.61 2.97 -5.44
CA TYR A 111 -2.02 1.66 -5.89
C TYR A 111 -3.50 1.69 -6.22
N SER A 112 -3.92 0.99 -7.28
CA SER A 112 -5.34 0.85 -7.61
C SER A 112 -5.64 -0.55 -8.10
N LYS A 113 -6.63 -1.20 -7.47
CA LYS A 113 -7.08 -2.56 -7.84
C LYS A 113 -8.50 -2.79 -7.36
N GLY A 114 -9.37 -3.32 -8.21
CA GLY A 114 -10.74 -3.70 -7.84
C GLY A 114 -11.59 -2.55 -7.28
N GLY A 115 -11.39 -1.32 -7.79
CA GLY A 115 -12.12 -0.13 -7.32
C GLY A 115 -11.54 0.52 -6.05
N LEU A 116 -10.57 -0.11 -5.38
CA LEU A 116 -9.84 0.50 -4.27
C LEU A 116 -8.69 1.35 -4.79
N THR A 117 -8.48 2.50 -4.15
CA THR A 117 -7.29 3.33 -4.33
C THR A 117 -6.61 3.49 -2.97
N GLY A 118 -5.30 3.23 -2.92
CA GLY A 118 -4.49 3.40 -1.72
C GLY A 118 -3.16 4.10 -2.03
N ILE A 119 -2.46 4.55 -0.99
CA ILE A 119 -1.19 5.25 -1.12
C ILE A 119 -0.19 4.81 -0.04
N HIS A 120 1.01 4.43 -0.47
CA HIS A 120 2.18 4.40 0.40
C HIS A 120 2.69 5.81 0.60
N VAL A 121 2.35 6.41 1.74
CA VAL A 121 2.72 7.78 2.06
C VAL A 121 4.23 7.87 2.30
N LYS A 122 4.92 8.70 1.51
CA LYS A 122 6.35 8.99 1.71
C LYS A 122 6.53 10.29 2.49
N ARG A 123 5.84 11.36 2.09
CA ARG A 123 5.95 12.71 2.66
C ARG A 123 4.56 13.35 2.82
N VAL A 124 4.40 14.15 3.88
CA VAL A 124 3.20 14.93 4.17
C VAL A 124 3.64 16.34 4.55
N GLU A 125 3.04 17.35 3.92
CA GLU A 125 3.27 18.76 4.19
C GLU A 125 1.92 19.45 4.41
N ARG A 126 1.84 20.40 5.34
CA ARG A 126 0.63 21.25 5.51
C ARG A 126 0.52 22.20 4.34
N VAL A 127 -0.71 22.47 3.90
CA VAL A 127 -0.99 23.51 2.91
C VAL A 127 -1.57 24.73 3.62
N GLY A 128 -0.82 25.84 3.61
CA GLY A 128 -1.26 27.15 4.12
C GLY A 128 -1.22 27.31 5.64
N THR A 129 -0.01 27.38 6.22
CA THR A 129 0.18 27.88 7.60
C THR A 129 0.01 29.38 7.68
#